data_AF-A0A9D2UDP5-F1
#
_entry.id   AF-A0A9D2UDP5-F1
#
_cell.length_a   1.000
_cell.length_b   1.000
_cell.length_c   1.000
_cell.angle_alpha   90.00
_cell.angle_beta   90.00
_cell.angle_gamma   90.00
#
_symmetry.space_group_name_H-M   'P 1'
#
loop_
_entity.id
_entity.type
_entity.pdbx_description
1 polymer ?
#
loop_
_entity_poly.entity_id
_entity_poly.type
_entity_poly.pdbx_seq_one_letter_code
_entity_poly.pdbx_strand_id
1 'polypeptide(L)'
;LVVAGDVTEERHATPGSEHPSVILLRAGAGLRRTILETTETSGFVSACDGELTAGQIVGALAALLGWETEEPRQVLISNMRELLEKGFLRIDQGD
;
A
#
# COMPACT_ATOMS: atom_id res chain seq x y z
N LEU A 1 0.86 6.61 9.20
CA LEU A 1 1.97 5.91 8.49
C LEU A 1 2.32 6.77 7.30
N VAL A 2 3.59 6.81 6.91
CA VAL A 2 4.04 7.57 5.74
C VAL A 2 4.79 6.68 4.76
N VAL A 3 4.61 6.93 3.46
CA VAL A 3 5.43 6.31 2.42
C VAL A 3 6.85 6.86 2.49
N ALA A 4 7.86 5.99 2.38
CA ALA A 4 9.24 6.42 2.29
C ALA A 4 9.46 7.31 1.05
N GLY A 5 10.14 8.46 1.21
CA GLY A 5 10.25 9.46 0.15
C GLY A 5 11.00 9.04 -1.13
N ASP A 6 11.68 7.89 -1.09
CA ASP A 6 12.33 7.28 -2.25
C ASP A 6 11.49 6.18 -2.93
N VAL A 7 10.30 5.88 -2.41
CA VAL A 7 9.42 4.85 -2.98
C VAL A 7 8.60 5.43 -4.13
N THR A 8 8.55 4.68 -5.23
CA THR A 8 7.70 4.97 -6.38
C THR A 8 6.76 3.82 -6.66
N GLU A 9 5.61 4.13 -7.26
CA GLU A 9 4.65 3.14 -7.73
C GLU A 9 4.64 3.09 -9.26
N GLU A 10 4.60 1.88 -9.82
CA GLU A 10 4.46 1.63 -11.26
C GLU A 10 3.21 0.76 -11.49
N ARG A 11 2.40 1.15 -12.49
CA ARG A 11 1.15 0.46 -12.83
C ARG A 11 1.18 0.07 -14.31
N HIS A 12 0.87 -1.19 -14.61
CA HIS A 12 0.68 -1.65 -15.98
C HIS A 12 -0.77 -2.07 -16.18
N ALA A 13 -1.35 -1.58 -17.28
CA ALA A 13 -2.70 -1.90 -17.71
C ALA A 13 -2.69 -2.11 -19.23
N THR A 14 -3.55 -3.00 -19.71
CA THR A 14 -3.85 -3.05 -21.14
C THR A 14 -4.62 -1.78 -21.52
N PRO A 15 -4.39 -1.16 -22.69
CA PRO A 15 -5.18 -0.01 -23.12
C PRO A 15 -6.68 -0.30 -23.07
N GLY A 16 -7.45 0.56 -22.40
CA GLY A 16 -8.89 0.40 -22.21
C GLY A 16 -9.31 -0.39 -20.97
N SER A 17 -8.37 -0.93 -20.17
CA SER A 17 -8.70 -1.58 -18.89
C SER A 17 -9.12 -0.57 -17.82
N GLU A 18 -10.13 -0.94 -17.03
CA GLU A 18 -10.60 -0.16 -15.88
C GLU A 18 -9.59 -0.15 -14.72
N HIS A 19 -8.90 -1.27 -14.52
CA HIS A 19 -7.92 -1.47 -13.46
C HIS A 19 -6.60 -2.01 -14.01
N PRO A 20 -5.46 -1.68 -13.38
CA PRO A 20 -4.17 -2.25 -13.75
C PRO A 20 -4.14 -3.76 -13.46
N SER A 21 -3.44 -4.50 -14.32
CA SER A 21 -3.18 -5.93 -14.11
C SER A 21 -1.93 -6.18 -13.26
N VAL A 22 -1.05 -5.18 -13.15
CA VAL A 22 0.18 -5.23 -12.36
C VAL A 22 0.39 -3.90 -11.66
N ILE A 23 0.69 -3.96 -10.36
CA ILE A 23 1.13 -2.82 -9.57
C ILE A 23 2.46 -3.19 -8.91
N LEU A 24 3.46 -2.34 -9.00
CA LEU A 24 4.78 -2.53 -8.42
C LEU A 24 5.10 -1.36 -7.50
N LEU A 25 5.62 -1.64 -6.31
CA LEU A 25 6.32 -0.65 -5.51
C LEU A 25 7.82 -0.82 -5.68
N ARG A 26 8.54 0.27 -5.92
CA ARG A 26 10.00 0.30 -6.05
C ARG A 26 10.60 1.22 -4.99
N ALA A 27 11.54 0.71 -4.22
CA ALA A 27 12.38 1.54 -3.36
C ALA A 27 13.52 2.15 -4.21
N GLY A 28 13.67 3.47 -4.20
CA GLY A 28 14.70 4.19 -4.95
C GLY A 28 16.07 4.19 -4.26
N ALA A 29 16.11 4.00 -2.95
CA ALA A 29 17.32 3.95 -2.14
C ALA A 29 17.64 2.54 -1.60
N GLY A 30 18.83 2.39 -1.02
CA GLY A 30 19.28 1.15 -0.40
C GLY A 30 19.38 -0.02 -1.40
N LEU A 31 18.75 -1.15 -1.05
CA LEU A 31 18.80 -2.39 -1.83
C LEU A 31 17.89 -2.39 -3.08
N ARG A 32 17.23 -1.26 -3.38
CA ARG A 32 16.39 -1.06 -4.58
C ARG A 32 15.37 -2.19 -4.81
N ARG A 33 14.68 -2.57 -3.73
CA ARG A 33 13.68 -3.64 -3.75
C ARG A 33 12.51 -3.25 -4.65
N THR A 34 11.97 -4.24 -5.35
CA THR A 34 10.69 -4.14 -6.06
C THR A 34 9.79 -5.25 -5.56
N ILE A 35 8.52 -4.93 -5.30
CA ILE A 35 7.50 -5.87 -4.83
C ILE A 35 6.27 -5.74 -5.71
N LEU A 36 5.65 -6.89 -5.99
CA LEU A 36 4.38 -6.98 -6.70
C LEU A 36 3.26 -6.82 -5.69
N GLU A 37 2.39 -5.87 -5.95
CA GLU A 37 1.32 -5.48 -5.04
C GLU A 37 -0.06 -5.82 -5.57
N THR A 38 -0.99 -5.95 -4.64
CA THR A 38 -2.42 -6.00 -4.94
C THR A 38 -3.00 -4.59 -4.97
N THR A 39 -4.17 -4.44 -5.57
CA THR A 39 -4.89 -3.15 -5.63
C THR A 39 -5.18 -2.59 -4.25
N GLU A 40 -5.53 -3.45 -3.29
CA GLU A 40 -5.86 -3.06 -1.92
C GLU A 40 -4.64 -2.55 -1.17
N THR A 41 -3.51 -3.24 -1.32
CA THR A 41 -2.25 -2.85 -0.67
C THR A 41 -1.69 -1.57 -1.28
N SER A 42 -1.74 -1.43 -2.61
CA SER A 42 -1.41 -0.19 -3.32
C SER A 42 -2.29 0.98 -2.88
N GLY A 43 -3.61 0.77 -2.75
CA GLY A 43 -4.54 1.78 -2.24
C GLY A 43 -4.21 2.22 -0.81
N PHE A 44 -3.88 1.27 0.06
CA PHE A 44 -3.45 1.55 1.43
C PHE A 44 -2.17 2.38 1.45
N VAL A 45 -1.15 1.98 0.68
CA VAL A 45 0.14 2.70 0.59
C VAL A 45 -0.06 4.10 0.06
N SER A 46 -0.88 4.27 -0.99
CA SER A 46 -1.18 5.57 -1.58
C SER A 46 -1.85 6.55 -0.60
N ALA A 47 -2.58 6.03 0.39
CA ALA A 47 -3.24 6.82 1.44
C ALA A 47 -2.35 7.04 2.69
N CYS A 48 -1.14 6.50 2.73
CA CYS A 48 -0.22 6.68 3.86
C CYS A 48 0.56 8.00 3.72
N ASP A 49 -0.10 9.10 4.05
CA ASP A 49 0.45 10.47 4.06
C ASP A 49 0.80 11.00 5.45
N GLY A 50 0.44 10.26 6.51
CA GLY A 50 0.62 10.67 7.91
C GLY A 50 -0.63 11.29 8.53
N GLU A 51 -1.61 11.74 7.74
CA GLU A 51 -2.81 12.40 8.22
C GLU A 51 -3.84 11.41 8.77
N LEU A 52 -3.95 10.24 8.14
CA LEU A 52 -4.86 9.18 8.54
C LEU A 52 -4.14 8.09 9.34
N THR A 53 -4.82 7.61 10.39
CA THR A 53 -4.39 6.39 11.07
C THR A 53 -4.56 5.18 10.14
N ALA A 54 -3.70 4.16 10.31
CA ALA A 54 -3.82 2.92 9.54
C ALA A 54 -5.22 2.30 9.67
N GLY A 55 -5.82 2.35 10.87
CA GLY A 55 -7.18 1.85 11.09
C GLY A 55 -8.25 2.59 10.28
N GLN A 56 -8.13 3.91 10.13
CA GLN A 56 -9.06 4.69 9.28
C GLN A 56 -8.93 4.31 7.80
N ILE A 57 -7.70 4.18 7.30
CA ILE A 57 -7.45 3.77 5.91
C ILE A 57 -8.01 2.36 5.65
N VAL A 58 -7.72 1.39 6.53
CA VAL A 58 -8.25 0.03 6.42
C VAL A 58 -9.78 0.02 6.49
N GLY A 59 -10.39 0.82 7.37
CA GLY A 59 -11.85 0.97 7.46
C GLY A 59 -12.47 1.52 6.18
N ALA A 60 -11.85 2.54 5.59
CA ALA A 60 -12.28 3.13 4.32
C ALA A 60 -12.17 2.11 3.17
N LEU A 61 -11.05 1.39 3.07
CA LEU A 61 -10.86 0.33 2.07
C LEU A 61 -11.89 -0.79 2.21
N ALA A 62 -12.18 -1.23 3.43
CA ALA A 62 -13.20 -2.24 3.69
C ALA A 62 -14.59 -1.80 3.18
N ALA A 63 -14.95 -0.53 3.39
CA ALA A 63 -16.20 0.03 2.89
C ALA A 63 -16.21 0.17 1.36
N LEU A 64 -15.10 0.60 0.75
CA LEU A 64 -15.00 0.80 -0.70
C LEU A 64 -14.97 -0.51 -1.48
N LEU A 65 -14.33 -1.54 -0.94
CA LEU A 65 -14.13 -2.83 -1.59
C LEU A 65 -15.14 -3.89 -1.15
N GLY A 66 -16.05 -3.55 -0.25
CA GLY A 66 -17.13 -4.44 0.20
C GLY A 66 -16.62 -5.68 0.95
N TRP A 67 -15.66 -5.50 1.86
CA TRP A 67 -15.16 -6.63 2.66
C TRP A 67 -16.20 -7.07 3.70
N GLU A 68 -16.82 -8.22 3.45
CA GLU A 68 -17.83 -8.81 4.35
C GLU A 68 -17.22 -9.66 5.47
N THR A 69 -15.97 -10.07 5.30
CA THR A 69 -15.25 -10.95 6.22
C THR A 69 -13.93 -10.33 6.66
N GLU A 70 -13.26 -10.95 7.63
CA GLU A 70 -12.05 -10.39 8.24
C GLU A 70 -10.77 -10.79 7.49
N GLU A 71 -10.82 -11.79 6.61
CA GLU A 71 -9.66 -12.29 5.86
C GLU A 71 -8.93 -11.21 5.04
N PRO A 72 -9.60 -10.36 4.24
CA PRO A 72 -8.92 -9.32 3.47
C PRO A 72 -8.18 -8.31 4.37
N ARG A 73 -8.77 -8.01 5.54
CA ARG A 73 -8.13 -7.14 6.53
C ARG A 73 -6.84 -7.78 7.06
N GLN A 74 -6.87 -9.06 7.42
CA GLN A 74 -5.69 -9.75 7.93
C GLN A 74 -4.56 -9.83 6.90
N VAL A 75 -4.91 -10.09 5.63
CA VAL A 75 -3.95 -10.05 4.52
C VAL A 75 -3.32 -8.66 4.40
N LEU A 76 -4.13 -7.59 4.39
CA LEU A 76 -3.61 -6.23 4.30
C LEU A 76 -2.70 -5.88 5.49
N ILE A 77 -3.06 -6.29 6.71
CA ILE A 77 -2.23 -6.08 7.90
C ILE A 77 -0.89 -6.83 7.79
N SER A 78 -0.90 -8.05 7.24
CA SER A 78 0.32 -8.82 6.97
C SER A 78 1.21 -8.08 5.97
N ASN A 79 0.65 -7.63 4.85
CA ASN A 79 1.38 -6.88 3.83
C ASN A 79 1.95 -5.57 4.40
N MET A 80 1.18 -4.84 5.21
CA MET A 80 1.64 -3.63 5.89
C MET A 80 2.88 -3.89 6.76
N ARG A 81 2.93 -5.00 7.50
CA ARG A 81 4.10 -5.37 8.31
C ARG A 81 5.31 -5.62 7.42
N GLU A 82 5.14 -6.36 6.33
CA GLU A 82 6.21 -6.61 5.36
C GLU A 82 6.74 -5.30 4.74
N LEU A 83 5.86 -4.37 4.41
CA LEU A 83 6.23 -3.06 3.86
C LEU A 83 7.02 -2.21 4.86
N LEU A 84 6.67 -2.25 6.14
CA LEU A 84 7.43 -1.61 7.22
C LEU A 84 8.81 -2.24 7.36
N GLU A 85 8.89 -3.58 7.42
CA GLU A 85 10.15 -4.31 7.54
C GLU A 85 11.10 -4.07 6.36
N LYS A 86 10.54 -3.94 5.15
CA LYS A 86 11.31 -3.69 3.92
C LYS A 86 11.64 -2.22 3.69
N GLY A 87 11.08 -1.32 4.51
CA GLY A 87 11.35 0.12 4.48
C GLY A 87 10.54 0.91 3.44
N PHE A 88 9.47 0.33 2.91
CA PHE A 88 8.54 1.03 2.00
C PHE A 88 7.61 1.99 2.75
N LEU A 89 7.19 1.59 3.95
CA LEU A 89 6.42 2.42 4.88
C LEU A 89 7.26 2.76 6.11
N ARG A 90 6.92 3.87 6.76
CA ARG A 90 7.53 4.30 8.03
C ARG A 90 6.44 4.76 8.99
N ILE A 91 6.74 4.64 10.29
CA ILE A 91 5.91 5.25 11.32
C ILE A 91 6.15 6.74 11.26
N ASP A 92 5.06 7.50 11.07
CA ASP A 92 5.12 8.94 11.19
C ASP A 92 5.43 9.28 12.65
N GLN A 93 6.57 9.93 12.88
CA GLN A 93 6.98 10.29 14.24
C GLN A 93 6.39 11.64 14.66
N GLY A 94 5.79 12.40 13.72
CA GLY A 94 5.54 13.82 13.91
C GLY A 94 6.87 14.58 14.06
N ASP A 95 7.00 15.72 13.38
CA ASP A 95 8.00 16.72 13.79
C ASP A 95 7.46 17.54 14.98
#